data_AF-U1WAS6-F1
#
_entry.id   AF-U1WAS6-F1
#
_cell.length_a   1.000
_cell.length_b   1.000
_cell.length_c   1.000
_cell.angle_alpha   90.00
_cell.angle_beta   90.00
_cell.angle_gamma   90.00
#
_symmetry.space_group_name_H-M   'P 1'
#
loop_
_entity.id
_entity.type
_entity.pdbx_description
1 polymer ?
#
loop_
_entity_poly.entity_id
_entity_poly.type
_entity_poly.pdbx_seq_one_letter_code
_entity_poly.pdbx_strand_id
1 'polypeptide(L)' 'METTGSSSSLLHVYIASPAQNQVFLFIVTSRIVEYNSCLYYDGNATFLYSDLYYVLT' A
#
# COMPACT_ATOMS: atom_id res chain seq x y z
N MET A 1 -26.35 14.46 15.74
CA MET A 1 -25.57 13.37 16.37
C MET A 1 -24.57 12.91 15.34
N GLU A 2 -23.32 13.35 15.45
CA GLU A 2 -22.24 12.87 14.61
C GLU A 2 -21.85 11.48 15.10
N THR A 3 -22.20 10.45 14.33
CA THR A 3 -21.63 9.13 14.50
C THR A 3 -20.20 9.20 13.98
N THR A 4 -19.25 9.37 14.88
CA THR A 4 -17.82 9.27 14.59
C THR A 4 -17.55 7.86 14.04
N GLY A 5 -17.50 7.75 12.71
CA GLY A 5 -17.19 6.51 12.01
C GLY A 5 -15.80 6.04 12.37
N SER A 6 -15.69 4.78 12.82
CA SER A 6 -14.39 4.13 13.00
C SER A 6 -13.77 3.91 11.63
N SER A 7 -12.47 4.16 11.50
CA SER A 7 -11.75 3.87 10.27
C SER A 7 -10.45 3.13 10.56
N SER A 8 -10.25 2.01 9.86
CA SER A 8 -9.04 1.19 9.96
C SER A 8 -8.27 1.28 8.65
N SER A 9 -6.98 1.62 8.72
CA SER A 9 -6.08 1.64 7.57
C SER A 9 -5.20 0.40 7.57
N LEU A 10 -5.09 -0.25 6.41
CA LEU A 10 -4.24 -1.40 6.17
C LEU A 10 -3.20 -1.04 5.11
N LEU A 11 -1.93 -1.39 5.38
CA LEU A 11 -0.82 -1.21 4.46
C LEU A 11 -0.34 -2.59 4.01
N HIS A 12 -0.48 -2.87 2.71
CA HIS A 12 0.04 -4.07 2.08
C HIS A 12 1.27 -3.69 1.25
N VAL A 13 2.39 -4.36 1.51
CA VAL A 13 3.65 -4.12 0.81
C VAL A 13 4.06 -5.41 0.11
N TYR A 14 4.14 -5.38 -1.22
CA TYR A 14 4.64 -6.50 -2.02
C TYR A 14 5.98 -6.12 -2.63
N ILE A 15 6.96 -7.01 -2.49
CA ILE A 15 8.31 -6.82 -3.00
C ILE A 15 8.56 -7.95 -4.01
N ALA A 16 8.86 -7.58 -5.25
CA ALA A 16 9.27 -8.52 -6.29
C ALA A 16 10.67 -8.16 -6.81
N SER A 17 11.49 -9.17 -7.05
CA SER A 17 12.85 -9.03 -7.59
C SER A 17 12.99 -9.93 -8.82
N PRO A 18 12.52 -9.51 -10.00
CA PRO A 18 12.48 -10.35 -11.20
C PRO A 18 13.86 -10.58 -11.83
N ALA A 19 14.88 -9.78 -11.48
CA ALA A 19 16.25 -9.92 -11.98
C ALA A 19 17.28 -9.59 -10.89
N GLN A 20 18.53 -10.06 -11.08
CA GLN A 20 19.67 -9.58 -10.29
C GLN A 20 19.77 -8.07 -10.49
N ASN A 21 19.66 -7.30 -9.40
CA ASN A 21 19.76 -5.82 -9.34
C ASN A 21 18.47 -5.02 -9.61
N GLN A 22 17.28 -5.62 -9.60
CA GLN A 22 16.03 -4.84 -9.71
C GLN A 22 15.08 -5.18 -8.57
N VAL A 23 14.53 -4.15 -7.92
CA VAL A 23 13.48 -4.29 -6.91
C VAL A 23 12.25 -3.51 -7.33
N PHE A 24 11.12 -4.21 -7.36
CA PHE A 24 9.79 -3.67 -7.59
C PHE A 24 9.07 -3.68 -6.25
N LEU A 25 8.64 -2.50 -5.82
CA LEU A 25 7.93 -2.28 -4.57
C LEU A 25 6.51 -1.82 -4.89
N PHE A 26 5.53 -2.63 -4.52
CA PHE A 26 4.11 -2.34 -4.69
C PHE A 26 3.52 -2.04 -3.31
N ILE A 27 3.09 -0.79 -3.11
CA ILE A 27 2.47 -0.36 -1.86
C ILE A 27 0.99 -0.17 -2.13
N VAL A 28 0.16 -0.98 -1.48
CA VAL A 28 -1.30 -0.86 -1.52
C VAL A 28 -1.77 -0.42 -0.15
N THR A 29 -2.34 0.78 -0.09
CA THR A 29 -2.99 1.30 1.11
C THR A 29 -4.48 1.16 0.95
N SER A 30 -5.15 0.50 1.87
CA SER A 30 -6.60 0.45 1.94
C SER A 30 -7.08 1.02 3.26
N ARG A 31 -8.27 1.61 3.24
CA ARG A 31 -8.97 2.15 4.39
C ARG A 31 -10.40 1.64 4.34
N ILE A 32 -10.83 1.07 5.46
CA ILE A 32 -12.24 0.76 5.68
C ILE A 32 -12.80 1.91 6.48
N VAL A 33 -13.85 2.55 5.96
CA VAL A 33 -14.56 3.64 6.63
C VAL A 33 -15.98 3.17 6.91
N GLU A 34 -16.38 3.21 8.19
CA GLU A 34 -17.76 2.94 8.58
C GLU A 34 -18.55 4.25 8.62
N TYR A 35 -19.62 4.35 7.84
CA TYR A 35 -20.54 5.49 7.87
C TYR A 35 -21.98 4.99 7.87
N ASN A 36 -22.74 5.35 8.92
CA ASN A 36 -24.14 4.91 9.10
C ASN A 36 -24.34 3.39 8.99
N SER A 37 -23.48 2.61 9.65
CA SER A 37 -23.50 1.13 9.61
C SER A 37 -23.23 0.51 8.22
N CYS A 38 -22.82 1.32 7.24
CA CYS A 38 -22.32 0.87 5.94
C CYS A 38 -20.80 0.91 5.93
N LEU A 39 -20.18 -0.13 5.38
CA LEU A 39 -18.74 -0.23 5.20
C LEU A 39 -18.36 0.24 3.79
N TYR A 40 -17.50 1.25 3.72
CA TYR A 40 -16.94 1.77 2.48
C TYR A 40 -15.46 1.39 2.40
N TYR A 41 -15.05 0.94 1.23
CA TYR A 41 -13.66 0.62 0.91
C TYR A 41 -13.08 1.76 0.09
N ASP A 42 -12.06 2.41 0.63
CA ASP A 42 -11.27 3.42 -0.05
C ASP A 42 -9.83 2.90 -0.15
N GLY A 43 -9.22 2.94 -1.33
CA GLY A 43 -7.93 2.30 -1.55
C GLY A 43 -7.11 3.00 -2.61
N ASN A 44 -5.80 3.08 -2.37
CA ASN A 44 -4.82 3.62 -3.30
C ASN A 44 -3.66 2.63 -3.48
N ALA A 45 -3.11 2.57 -4.69
CA ALA A 45 -1.97 1.72 -5.03
C ALA A 45 -0.85 2.57 -5.64
N THR A 46 0.37 2.42 -5.11
CA THR A 46 1.58 3.09 -5.59
C THR A 46 2.61 2.06 -6.01
N PHE A 47 3.24 2.29 -7.16
CA PHE A 47 4.25 1.42 -7.76
C PHE A 47 5.60 2.14 -7.74
N LEU A 48 6.61 1.50 -7.15
CA LEU A 48 7.97 2.01 -7.08
C LEU A 48 8.92 1.01 -7.75
N TYR A 49 9.77 1.52 -8.63
CA TYR A 49 10.79 0.76 -9.34
C TYR A 49 12.16 1.32 -8.99
N SER A 50 13.10 0.46 -8.59
CA SER A 50 14.49 0.85 -8.32
C SER A 50 15.46 -0.17 -8.90
N ASP A 51 16.44 0.32 -9.68
CA ASP A 51 17.65 -0.42 -10.04
C ASP A 51 18.63 -0.38 -8.85
N LEU A 52 18.97 -1.53 -8.28
CA LEU A 52 20.00 -1.67 -7.25
C LEU A 52 21.36 -1.76 -7.93
N TYR A 53 22.01 -0.62 -8.18
CA TYR A 53 23.42 -0.61 -8.53
C TYR A 53 24.24 -1.01 -7.29
N TYR A 54 24.60 -2.28 -7.16
CA TYR A 54 25.67 -2.68 -6.25
C TYR A 54 26.97 -2.05 -6.75
N VAL A 55 27.43 -1.01 -6.06
CA VAL A 55 28.80 -0.52 -6.19
C VAL A 55 29.70 -1.58 -5.56
N LEU A 56 30.11 -2.57 -6.36
CA LEU A 56 31.23 -3.44 -6.06
C LEU A 56 32.51 -2.59 -6.21
N THR A 57 33.03 -2.10 -5.08
CA THR A 57 34.43 -1.65 -4.94
C THR A 57 35.12 -2.53 -3.94
#